data_AF-A0A1A8XZ68-F1
#
_entry.id   AF-A0A1A8XZ68-F1
#
_cell.length_a   1.000
_cell.length_b   1.000
_cell.length_c   1.000
_cell.angle_alpha   90.00
_cell.angle_beta   90.00
_cell.angle_gamma   90.00
#
_symmetry.space_group_name_H-M   'P 1'
#
loop_
_entity.id
_entity.type
_entity.pdbx_description
1 polymer ?
#
loop_
_entity_poly.entity_id
_entity_poly.type
_entity_poly.pdbx_seq_one_letter_code
_entity_poly.pdbx_strand_id
1 'polypeptide(L)'
;MHMGRIEHSLVSHFEVWVAANSARFPFPLRQLERTEEYGIYGLVGITHHVSVFVGNDSLSVTVEWQGQCWDMLLSLDAVGEAVEGGYRCQLCCEDHSEAALFPTLDSLWEDHLFLPFVNWINKALCSATHLWIESTPTLSATWASLITLDGEAAKCEGVALPLRV
;
A
#
# COMPACT_ATOMS: atom_id res chain seq x y z
N MET A 1 32.22 -14.77 15.77
CA MET A 1 31.83 -15.04 14.36
C MET A 1 30.36 -14.71 14.25
N HIS A 2 30.02 -13.45 14.00
CA HIS A 2 28.63 -13.04 13.73
C HIS A 2 28.31 -13.51 12.31
N MET A 3 27.55 -14.59 12.20
CA MET A 3 26.84 -14.89 10.96
C MET A 3 25.91 -13.71 10.72
N GLY A 4 26.23 -12.91 9.69
CA GLY A 4 25.36 -11.85 9.22
C GLY A 4 23.99 -12.45 8.95
N ARG A 5 23.01 -12.06 9.76
CA ARG A 5 21.60 -12.32 9.50
C ARG A 5 21.32 -11.55 8.22
N ILE A 6 21.06 -12.23 7.12
CA ILE A 6 20.38 -11.58 6.00
C ILE A 6 19.03 -11.19 6.60
N GLU A 7 18.84 -9.91 6.89
CA GLU A 7 17.56 -9.40 7.34
C GLU A 7 16.56 -9.71 6.22
N HIS A 8 15.59 -10.59 6.51
CA HIS A 8 14.42 -10.78 5.65
C HIS A 8 13.66 -9.45 5.68
N SER A 9 13.97 -8.57 4.73
CA SER A 9 13.34 -7.26 4.59
C SER A 9 12.08 -7.41 3.74
N LEU A 10 10.95 -6.92 4.26
CA LEU A 10 9.67 -6.87 3.53
C LEU A 10 9.85 -6.16 2.19
N VAL A 11 10.62 -5.07 2.14
CA VAL A 11 10.90 -4.29 0.93
C VAL A 11 11.56 -5.16 -0.14
N SER A 12 12.60 -5.92 0.24
CA SER A 12 13.32 -6.77 -0.72
C SER A 12 12.45 -7.93 -1.21
N HIS A 13 11.62 -8.49 -0.32
CA HIS A 13 10.66 -9.52 -0.70
C HIS A 13 9.56 -8.98 -1.64
N PHE A 14 9.06 -7.76 -1.37
CA PHE A 14 8.12 -7.06 -2.23
C PHE A 14 8.69 -6.81 -3.63
N GLU A 15 9.94 -6.33 -3.74
CA GLU A 15 10.60 -6.11 -5.04
C GLU A 15 10.67 -7.39 -5.88
N VAL A 16 11.08 -8.51 -5.26
CA VAL A 16 11.12 -9.82 -5.93
C VAL A 16 9.72 -10.28 -6.34
N TRP A 17 8.74 -10.14 -5.43
CA TRP A 17 7.37 -10.54 -5.70
C TRP A 17 6.74 -9.74 -6.83
N VAL A 18 6.93 -8.41 -6.86
CA VAL A 18 6.47 -7.52 -7.93
C VAL A 18 7.10 -7.89 -9.26
N ALA A 19 8.41 -8.17 -9.30
CA ALA A 19 9.08 -8.58 -10.53
C ALA A 19 8.48 -9.89 -11.09
N ALA A 20 8.27 -10.88 -10.22
CA ALA A 20 7.67 -12.17 -10.58
C ALA A 20 6.19 -12.06 -10.98
N ASN A 21 5.47 -11.06 -10.46
CA ASN A 21 4.04 -10.85 -10.69
C ASN A 21 3.74 -9.64 -11.58
N SER A 22 4.72 -9.12 -12.31
CA SER A 22 4.61 -7.87 -13.08
C SER A 22 3.40 -7.84 -14.04
N ALA A 23 3.02 -8.99 -14.61
CA ALA A 23 1.85 -9.12 -15.48
C ALA A 23 0.50 -8.85 -14.78
N ARG A 24 0.45 -8.87 -13.44
CA ARG A 24 -0.75 -8.57 -12.64
C ARG A 24 -0.92 -7.07 -12.35
N PHE A 25 0.08 -6.27 -12.68
CA PHE A 25 0.10 -4.84 -12.44
C PHE A 25 -0.27 -4.07 -13.71
N PRO A 26 -1.47 -3.46 -13.78
CA PRO A 26 -1.84 -2.61 -14.91
C PRO A 26 -1.02 -1.32 -14.98
N PHE A 27 -0.43 -0.91 -13.84
CA PHE A 27 0.49 0.22 -13.74
C PHE A 27 1.82 -0.28 -13.17
N PRO A 28 2.91 -0.30 -13.94
CA PRO A 28 4.21 -0.68 -13.44
C PRO A 28 4.64 0.19 -12.25
N LEU A 29 5.28 -0.42 -11.25
CA LEU A 29 5.88 0.31 -10.15
C LEU A 29 7.26 0.84 -10.55
N ARG A 30 7.52 2.11 -10.21
CA ARG A 30 8.82 2.77 -10.37
C ARG A 30 9.33 3.16 -9.00
N GLN A 31 10.47 2.61 -8.60
CA GLN A 31 11.14 3.00 -7.36
C GLN A 31 11.50 4.49 -7.39
N LEU A 32 11.09 5.23 -6.34
CA LEU A 32 11.41 6.63 -6.11
C LEU A 32 12.48 6.76 -5.03
N GLU A 33 12.32 6.00 -3.96
CA GLU A 33 13.23 5.96 -2.82
C GLU A 33 13.35 4.52 -2.29
N ARG A 34 14.52 4.18 -1.76
CA ARG A 34 14.74 2.89 -1.10
C ARG A 34 15.83 3.00 -0.06
N THR A 35 15.55 2.48 1.12
CA THR A 35 16.47 2.27 2.22
C THR A 35 16.48 0.78 2.62
N GLU A 36 17.14 0.42 3.71
CA GLU A 36 17.04 -0.94 4.27
C GLU A 36 15.70 -1.17 4.98
N GLU A 37 15.08 -0.10 5.50
CA GLU A 37 13.87 -0.14 6.33
C GLU A 37 12.58 0.10 5.53
N TYR A 38 12.65 0.82 4.41
CA TYR A 38 11.46 1.12 3.61
C TYR A 38 11.78 1.36 2.13
N GLY A 39 10.73 1.32 1.31
CA GLY A 39 10.75 1.73 -0.09
C GLY A 39 9.53 2.58 -0.45
N ILE A 40 9.74 3.55 -1.34
CA ILE A 40 8.68 4.39 -1.90
C ILE A 40 8.66 4.19 -3.41
N TYR A 41 7.48 3.90 -3.96
CA TYR A 41 7.29 3.60 -5.38
C TYR A 41 6.18 4.47 -5.96
N GLY A 42 6.40 4.99 -7.16
CA GLY A 42 5.35 5.59 -7.98
C GLY A 42 4.70 4.55 -8.88
N LEU A 43 3.46 4.82 -9.30
CA LEU A 43 2.75 4.01 -10.30
C LEU A 43 2.85 4.71 -11.66
N VAL A 44 3.42 4.04 -12.67
CA VAL A 44 3.60 4.62 -14.01
C VAL A 44 2.24 4.88 -14.66
N GLY A 45 2.04 6.09 -15.18
CA GLY A 45 0.77 6.54 -15.78
C GLY A 45 -0.28 6.96 -14.76
N ILE A 46 0.06 6.98 -13.46
CA ILE A 46 -0.76 7.53 -12.39
C ILE A 46 -0.15 8.85 -11.92
N THR A 47 -1.00 9.77 -11.46
CA THR A 47 -0.58 11.05 -10.90
C THR A 47 0.51 10.90 -9.83
N HIS A 48 1.47 11.82 -9.82
CA HIS A 48 2.61 11.82 -8.88
C HIS A 48 2.20 12.08 -7.43
N HIS A 49 0.95 12.47 -7.19
CA HIS A 49 0.38 12.61 -5.84
C HIS A 49 0.12 11.27 -5.17
N VAL A 50 0.12 10.15 -5.92
CA VAL A 50 -0.10 8.81 -5.36
C VAL A 50 1.23 8.04 -5.36
N SER A 51 1.62 7.56 -4.19
CA SER A 51 2.80 6.71 -3.99
C SER A 51 2.44 5.46 -3.20
N VAL A 52 3.27 4.44 -3.33
CA VAL A 52 3.20 3.19 -2.57
C VAL A 52 4.36 3.21 -1.60
N PHE A 53 4.06 3.17 -0.31
CA PHE A 53 5.03 3.01 0.76
C PHE A 53 5.06 1.53 1.19
N VAL A 54 6.26 0.98 1.35
CA VAL A 54 6.49 -0.36 1.91
C VAL A 54 7.46 -0.20 3.05
N GLY A 55 7.03 -0.50 4.28
CA GLY A 55 7.85 -0.43 5.49
C GLY A 55 8.37 -1.79 5.93
N ASN A 56 8.56 -1.96 7.24
CA ASN A 56 8.98 -3.25 7.82
C ASN A 56 7.83 -4.25 7.93
N ASP A 57 6.64 -3.79 8.30
CA ASP A 57 5.45 -4.62 8.55
C ASP A 57 4.20 -4.10 7.85
N SER A 58 4.34 -3.12 6.94
CA SER A 58 3.21 -2.43 6.34
C SER A 58 3.40 -2.09 4.87
N LEU A 59 2.28 -1.97 4.18
CA LEU A 59 2.18 -1.49 2.81
C LEU A 59 1.01 -0.52 2.73
N SER A 60 1.29 0.71 2.30
CA SER A 60 0.28 1.75 2.18
C SER A 60 0.32 2.41 0.81
N VAL A 61 -0.83 2.89 0.35
CA VAL A 61 -0.92 3.79 -0.81
C VAL A 61 -1.24 5.17 -0.27
N THR A 62 -0.24 6.05 -0.32
CA THR A 62 -0.27 7.38 0.28
C THR A 62 -0.58 8.44 -0.75
N VAL A 63 -1.23 9.52 -0.29
CA VAL A 63 -1.51 10.71 -1.10
C VAL A 63 -0.69 11.87 -0.56
N GLU A 64 0.18 12.42 -1.40
CA GLU A 64 0.90 13.64 -1.12
C GLU A 64 0.28 14.84 -1.84
N TRP A 65 -0.10 15.85 -1.08
CA TRP A 65 -0.67 17.08 -1.60
C TRP A 65 -0.02 18.29 -0.92
N GLN A 66 0.39 19.27 -1.74
CA GLN A 66 1.07 20.49 -1.28
C GLN A 66 2.29 20.23 -0.37
N GLY A 67 3.03 19.15 -0.64
CA GLY A 67 4.24 18.78 0.10
C GLY A 67 3.98 18.13 1.45
N GLN A 68 2.76 17.66 1.72
CA GLN A 68 2.38 16.95 2.94
C GLN A 68 1.72 15.62 2.61
N CYS A 69 1.92 14.62 3.48
CA CYS A 69 1.09 13.42 3.46
C CYS A 69 -0.33 13.81 3.86
N TRP A 70 -1.25 13.73 2.91
CA TRP A 70 -2.62 14.20 3.04
C TRP A 70 -3.54 13.10 3.57
N ASP A 71 -3.41 11.88 3.05
CA ASP A 71 -4.20 10.73 3.46
C ASP A 71 -3.58 9.41 2.95
N MET A 72 -4.15 8.27 3.37
CA MET A 72 -3.84 6.93 2.87
C MET A 72 -5.07 6.32 2.21
N LEU A 73 -4.97 6.04 0.90
CA LEU A 73 -6.03 5.36 0.13
C LEU A 73 -6.12 3.86 0.46
N LEU A 74 -5.01 3.30 0.96
CA LEU A 74 -4.89 1.93 1.44
C LEU A 74 -3.84 1.92 2.55
N SER A 75 -4.10 1.19 3.64
CA SER A 75 -3.14 0.92 4.70
C SER A 75 -3.31 -0.54 5.11
N LEU A 76 -2.27 -1.34 4.91
CA LEU A 76 -2.24 -2.76 5.24
C LEU A 76 -1.07 -3.02 6.18
N ASP A 77 -1.32 -3.80 7.22
CA ASP A 77 -0.33 -4.14 8.23
C ASP A 77 -0.30 -5.65 8.45
N ALA A 78 0.90 -6.21 8.62
CA ALA A 78 1.11 -7.63 8.82
C ALA A 78 2.36 -7.87 9.69
N VAL A 79 2.13 -8.03 10.98
CA VAL A 79 3.20 -8.27 11.97
C VAL A 79 3.32 -9.77 12.20
N GLY A 80 4.39 -10.38 11.67
CA GLY A 80 4.63 -11.81 11.78
C GLY A 80 5.26 -12.21 13.11
N GLU A 81 4.64 -13.14 13.84
CA GLU A 81 5.21 -13.81 15.01
C GLU A 81 5.60 -15.25 14.66
N ALA A 82 6.82 -15.64 14.98
CA ALA A 82 7.25 -17.03 14.83
C ALA A 82 6.64 -17.89 15.94
N VAL A 83 5.97 -18.98 15.56
CA VAL A 83 5.34 -19.94 16.47
C VAL A 83 5.73 -21.37 16.07
N GLU A 84 5.35 -22.36 16.88
CA GLU A 84 5.55 -23.76 16.50
C GLU A 84 4.84 -24.06 15.16
N GLY A 85 5.60 -24.53 14.18
CA GLY A 85 5.08 -24.89 12.86
C GLY A 85 5.00 -23.76 11.83
N GLY A 86 5.39 -22.51 12.16
CA GLY A 86 5.43 -21.42 11.19
C GLY A 86 5.30 -20.03 11.79
N TYR A 87 4.47 -19.21 11.15
CA TYR A 87 4.23 -17.81 11.50
C TYR A 87 2.73 -17.53 11.65
N ARG A 88 2.38 -16.62 12.56
CA ARG A 88 1.04 -16.07 12.69
C ARG A 88 1.10 -14.56 12.61
N CYS A 89 0.05 -13.93 12.07
CA CYS A 89 -0.07 -12.49 12.12
C CYS A 89 -0.62 -12.06 13.49
N GLN A 90 0.10 -11.18 14.17
CA GLN A 90 -0.31 -10.64 15.48
C GLN A 90 -1.55 -9.74 15.40
N LEU A 91 -1.94 -9.33 14.18
CA LEU A 91 -3.05 -8.40 13.98
C LEU A 91 -4.38 -9.09 13.61
N CYS A 92 -4.37 -10.41 13.35
CA CYS A 92 -5.54 -11.10 12.80
C CYS A 92 -6.62 -11.51 13.82
N CYS A 93 -6.32 -11.57 15.12
CA CYS A 93 -7.33 -11.72 16.17
C CYS A 93 -6.72 -11.49 17.56
N GLU A 94 -7.56 -11.05 18.51
CA GLU A 94 -7.15 -10.75 19.89
C GLU A 94 -6.75 -12.00 20.71
N ASP A 95 -7.20 -13.19 20.31
CA ASP A 95 -6.93 -14.44 21.03
C ASP A 95 -6.02 -15.43 20.27
N HIS A 96 -5.62 -15.09 19.04
CA HIS A 96 -4.77 -15.89 18.12
C HIS A 96 -5.25 -17.32 17.86
N SER A 97 -6.44 -17.72 18.33
CA SER A 97 -6.89 -19.11 18.31
C SER A 97 -7.34 -19.54 16.91
N GLU A 98 -7.86 -18.58 16.14
CA GLU A 98 -8.33 -18.74 14.76
C GLU A 98 -7.36 -18.16 13.71
N ALA A 99 -6.21 -17.62 14.13
CA ALA A 99 -5.24 -17.04 13.20
C ALA A 99 -4.65 -18.14 12.30
N ALA A 100 -4.70 -17.91 10.98
CA ALA A 100 -4.09 -18.82 10.02
C ALA A 100 -2.59 -18.99 10.32
N LEU A 101 -2.10 -20.24 10.21
CA LEU A 101 -0.69 -20.56 10.34
C LEU A 101 -0.03 -20.54 8.96
N PHE A 102 0.99 -19.69 8.81
CA PHE A 102 1.74 -19.51 7.58
C PHE A 102 3.07 -20.27 7.66
N PRO A 103 3.46 -21.06 6.64
CA PRO A 103 4.72 -21.79 6.67
C PRO A 103 5.96 -20.89 6.74
N THR A 104 5.90 -19.69 6.16
CA THR A 104 6.98 -18.70 6.14
C THR A 104 6.44 -17.29 6.34
N LEU A 105 7.30 -16.38 6.80
CA LEU A 105 6.97 -14.96 6.91
C LEU A 105 6.60 -14.36 5.53
N ASP A 106 7.33 -14.76 4.49
CA ASP A 106 7.03 -14.42 3.09
C ASP A 106 5.58 -14.76 2.70
N SER A 107 5.11 -15.97 3.02
CA SER A 107 3.73 -16.38 2.72
C SER A 107 2.66 -15.59 3.50
N LEU A 108 3.01 -15.13 4.71
CA LEU A 108 2.16 -14.25 5.51
C LEU A 108 2.06 -12.87 4.84
N TRP A 109 3.19 -12.29 4.44
CA TRP A 109 3.23 -10.99 3.76
C TRP A 109 2.54 -11.01 2.41
N GLU A 110 2.71 -12.09 1.64
CA GLU A 110 2.02 -12.25 0.36
C GLU A 110 0.49 -12.24 0.55
N ASP A 111 -0.02 -12.99 1.54
CA ASP A 111 -1.44 -13.08 1.84
C ASP A 111 -2.05 -11.78 2.36
N HIS A 112 -1.34 -11.08 3.26
CA HIS A 112 -1.89 -9.92 3.97
C HIS A 112 -1.58 -8.57 3.30
N LEU A 113 -0.46 -8.46 2.59
CA LEU A 113 0.01 -7.21 2.01
C LEU A 113 -0.07 -7.24 0.49
N PHE A 114 0.59 -8.19 -0.16
CA PHE A 114 0.84 -8.11 -1.60
C PHE A 114 -0.40 -8.47 -2.44
N LEU A 115 -1.08 -9.56 -2.10
CA LEU A 115 -2.31 -9.96 -2.78
C LEU A 115 -3.44 -8.94 -2.56
N PRO A 116 -3.69 -8.42 -1.36
CA PRO A 116 -4.69 -7.37 -1.16
C PRO A 116 -4.32 -6.08 -1.90
N PHE A 117 -3.05 -5.69 -1.91
CA PHE A 117 -2.57 -4.52 -2.65
C PHE A 117 -2.82 -4.63 -4.16
N VAL A 118 -2.43 -5.73 -4.82
CA VAL A 118 -2.66 -5.90 -6.26
C VAL A 118 -4.17 -5.99 -6.57
N ASN A 119 -4.95 -6.61 -5.68
CA ASN A 119 -6.40 -6.66 -5.81
C ASN A 119 -7.03 -5.26 -5.70
N TRP A 120 -6.53 -4.44 -4.77
CA TRP A 120 -6.97 -3.06 -4.61
C TRP A 120 -6.62 -2.21 -5.85
N ILE A 121 -5.41 -2.34 -6.41
CA ILE A 121 -5.05 -1.67 -7.66
C ILE A 121 -6.04 -2.04 -8.77
N ASN A 122 -6.27 -3.33 -8.97
CA ASN A 122 -7.11 -3.82 -10.07
C ASN A 122 -8.59 -3.43 -9.91
N LYS A 123 -9.09 -3.27 -8.68
CA LYS A 123 -10.49 -2.92 -8.42
C LYS A 123 -10.71 -1.42 -8.27
N ALA A 124 -10.02 -0.78 -7.33
CA ALA A 124 -10.25 0.61 -6.97
C ALA A 124 -9.48 1.56 -7.91
N LEU A 125 -8.17 1.36 -8.05
CA LEU A 125 -7.34 2.30 -8.81
C LEU A 125 -7.66 2.27 -10.31
N CYS A 126 -7.92 1.09 -10.88
CA CYS A 126 -8.30 0.94 -12.28
C CYS A 126 -9.66 1.55 -12.63
N SER A 127 -10.63 1.50 -11.73
CA SER A 127 -12.00 2.00 -11.99
C SER A 127 -12.12 3.51 -11.81
N ALA A 128 -11.28 4.10 -10.96
CA ALA A 128 -11.29 5.53 -10.72
C ALA A 128 -10.69 6.34 -11.88
N THR A 129 -11.23 7.53 -12.10
CA THR A 129 -10.74 8.50 -13.09
C THR A 129 -10.05 9.69 -12.45
N HIS A 130 -10.37 9.99 -11.19
CA HIS A 130 -9.84 11.13 -10.46
C HIS A 130 -9.42 10.75 -9.04
N LEU A 131 -8.44 11.49 -8.53
CA LEU A 131 -8.13 11.61 -7.12
C LEU A 131 -8.88 12.82 -6.59
N TRP A 132 -9.79 12.61 -5.64
CA TRP A 132 -10.46 13.69 -4.92
C TRP A 132 -9.72 14.00 -3.64
N ILE A 133 -9.44 15.28 -3.42
CA ILE A 133 -8.73 15.78 -2.24
C ILE A 133 -9.59 16.81 -1.54
N GLU A 134 -9.80 16.63 -0.25
CA GLU A 134 -10.58 17.56 0.58
C GLU A 134 -9.97 17.71 1.98
N SER A 135 -10.40 18.76 2.67
CA SER A 135 -9.98 19.07 4.04
C SER A 135 -11.03 19.90 4.75
N THR A 136 -10.96 19.96 6.07
CA THR A 136 -11.70 21.00 6.80
C THR A 136 -11.15 22.38 6.46
N PRO A 137 -11.95 23.46 6.56
CA PRO A 137 -11.47 24.83 6.31
C PRO A 137 -10.28 25.25 7.18
N THR A 138 -10.12 24.63 8.36
CA THR A 138 -9.02 24.87 9.30
C THR A 138 -7.84 23.92 9.12
N LEU A 139 -7.87 23.03 8.12
CA LEU A 139 -6.87 21.96 7.91
C LEU A 139 -6.64 21.06 9.14
N SER A 140 -7.67 20.92 9.98
CA SER A 140 -7.60 20.05 11.16
C SER A 140 -7.78 18.57 10.81
N ALA A 141 -8.31 18.29 9.62
CA ALA A 141 -8.43 16.97 9.05
C ALA A 141 -8.42 17.05 7.52
N THR A 142 -7.87 16.02 6.90
CA THR A 142 -7.61 15.89 5.47
C THR A 142 -8.08 14.52 5.01
N TRP A 143 -8.58 14.45 3.78
CA TRP A 143 -9.03 13.21 3.17
C TRP A 143 -8.64 13.15 1.71
N ALA A 144 -8.41 11.93 1.22
CA ALA A 144 -8.30 11.64 -0.18
C ALA A 144 -9.16 10.43 -0.54
N SER A 145 -9.78 10.45 -1.71
CA SER A 145 -10.56 9.32 -2.20
C SER A 145 -10.41 9.15 -3.71
N LEU A 146 -10.56 7.91 -4.16
CA LEU A 146 -10.63 7.57 -5.57
C LEU A 146 -12.07 7.70 -6.03
N ILE A 147 -12.32 8.48 -7.08
CA ILE A 147 -13.67 8.71 -7.59
C ILE A 147 -13.75 8.54 -9.11
N THR A 148 -14.98 8.32 -9.58
CA THR A 148 -15.34 8.39 -11.00
C THR A 148 -16.36 9.52 -11.16
N LEU A 149 -15.99 10.55 -11.92
CA LEU A 149 -16.88 11.68 -12.19
C LEU A 149 -17.87 11.32 -13.30
N ASP A 150 -18.98 10.69 -12.91
CA ASP A 150 -20.11 10.44 -13.80
C ASP A 150 -21.12 11.59 -13.68
N GLY A 151 -20.80 12.74 -14.28
CA GLY A 151 -21.79 13.76 -14.66
C GLY A 151 -22.46 14.61 -13.56
N GLU A 152 -22.23 14.39 -12.27
CA GLU A 152 -22.67 15.33 -11.21
C GLU A 152 -21.51 15.81 -10.35
N ALA A 153 -21.34 17.14 -10.29
CA ALA A 153 -20.33 17.78 -9.47
C ALA A 153 -20.64 17.53 -7.98
N ALA A 154 -19.68 16.98 -7.26
CA ALA A 154 -19.75 16.82 -5.81
C ALA A 154 -20.03 18.19 -5.15
N LYS A 155 -20.99 18.21 -4.21
CA LYS A 155 -21.40 19.42 -3.47
C LYS A 155 -20.39 19.90 -2.41
N CYS A 156 -19.22 19.28 -2.33
CA CYS A 156 -18.20 19.59 -1.32
C CYS A 156 -17.06 20.42 -1.92
N GLU A 157 -16.47 21.29 -1.11
CA GLU A 157 -15.24 22.03 -1.44
C GLU A 157 -14.06 21.04 -1.46
N GLY A 158 -13.71 20.55 -2.64
CA GLY A 158 -12.56 19.68 -2.85
C GLY A 158 -11.98 19.83 -4.26
N VAL A 159 -10.81 19.25 -4.47
CA VAL A 159 -10.09 19.30 -5.73
C VAL A 159 -10.11 17.91 -6.37
N ALA A 160 -10.68 17.83 -7.57
CA ALA A 160 -10.55 16.66 -8.43
C ALA A 160 -9.29 16.78 -9.29
N LEU A 161 -8.34 15.88 -9.10
CA LEU A 161 -7.15 15.76 -9.92
C LEU A 161 -7.30 14.58 -10.88
N PRO A 162 -6.94 14.71 -12.17
CA PRO A 162 -6.87 13.58 -13.07
C PRO A 162 -5.97 12.49 -12.48
N LEU A 163 -6.48 11.26 -12.40
CA LEU A 163 -5.73 10.16 -11.84
C LEU A 163 -4.70 9.61 -12.83
N ARG A 164 -4.98 9.72 -14.13
CA ARG A 164 -4.11 9.28 -15.23
C ARG A 164 -3.34 10.47 -15.82
N VAL A 165 -2.04 10.29 -16.07
CA VAL A 165 -1.13 11.31 -16.62
C VAL A 165 -0.27 10.76 -17.75
#